data_AF-A0A7Y5Q3I4-F1
#
_entry.id   AF-A0A7Y5Q3I4-F1
#
_cell.length_a   1.000
_cell.length_b   1.000
_cell.length_c   1.000
_cell.angle_alpha   90.00
_cell.angle_beta   90.00
_cell.angle_gamma   90.00
#
_symmetry.space_group_name_H-M   'P 1'
#
loop_
_entity.id
_entity.type
_entity.pdbx_description
1 polymer ?
#
loop_
_entity_poly.entity_id
_entity_poly.type
_entity_poly.pdbx_seq_one_letter_code
_entity_poly.pdbx_strand_id
1 'polypeptide(L)'
;MTNRERMLAVLQGRPHDRVPLVQYTNIAAPNPQVWDLLGRDRLGTLTWTAAAGFHAPNCRFVTEEFAHQGRQGYRTTLHTPAGALQQEKLLEPVFGSAATHRFYVREPRDYLVLLAYLNDLVISPNLTGTASALEAIGEDGLLHFNVRRTPFQQLWVEWVSLTDLCLHMVDAPDLMAEVYETMRRVQRQTFAAAIEVARQLPVPYIVFPDNITAPAIGPHWFAEHCLGSYRELADMVAEAGLNLPIHCHMDGDLRPLWDQITASPVRGIDSLSPPPDNDTTVTAALALAPDMRVFPNFPSSVHLAPAADIQRTAAALLQEGGASGRFWIQISENVPPDRWQVSYPAIAQAIDEFGVPVA
;
A
#
# COMPACT_ATOMS: atom_id res chain seq x y z
N MET A 1 1.82 -17.20 -20.82
CA MET A 1 1.07 -15.96 -20.51
C MET A 1 2.06 -14.83 -20.26
N THR A 2 1.68 -13.58 -20.56
CA THR A 2 2.44 -12.40 -20.10
C THR A 2 2.32 -12.25 -18.58
N ASN A 3 3.17 -11.43 -17.96
CA ASN A 3 3.04 -11.15 -16.52
C ASN A 3 1.69 -10.53 -16.20
N ARG A 4 1.27 -9.56 -17.01
CA ARG A 4 -0.04 -8.92 -16.90
C ARG A 4 -1.18 -9.93 -16.98
N GLU A 5 -1.20 -10.81 -17.99
CA GLU A 5 -2.24 -11.84 -18.15
C GLU A 5 -2.34 -12.75 -16.92
N ARG A 6 -1.19 -13.14 -16.36
CA ARG A 6 -1.09 -14.01 -15.19
C ARG A 6 -1.57 -13.33 -13.91
N MET A 7 -1.16 -12.08 -13.67
CA MET A 7 -1.63 -11.30 -12.53
C MET A 7 -3.13 -11.01 -12.62
N LEU A 8 -3.65 -10.66 -13.80
CA LEU A 8 -5.10 -10.52 -14.02
C LEU A 8 -5.85 -11.83 -13.77
N ALA A 9 -5.27 -12.97 -14.15
CA ALA A 9 -5.89 -14.27 -13.92
C ALA A 9 -6.07 -14.55 -12.42
N VAL A 10 -5.07 -14.24 -11.58
CA VAL A 10 -5.19 -14.35 -10.11
C VAL A 10 -6.32 -13.47 -9.57
N LEU A 11 -6.37 -12.19 -9.97
CA LEU A 11 -7.42 -11.28 -9.54
C LEU A 11 -8.82 -11.77 -9.95
N GLN A 12 -8.95 -12.29 -11.16
CA GLN A 12 -10.21 -12.73 -11.76
C GLN A 12 -10.59 -14.18 -11.41
N GLY A 13 -9.76 -14.90 -10.66
CA GLY A 13 -9.99 -16.32 -10.34
C GLY A 13 -9.93 -17.24 -11.56
N ARG A 14 -9.17 -16.84 -12.59
CA ARG A 14 -8.95 -17.65 -13.80
C ARG A 14 -7.73 -18.56 -13.64
N PRO A 15 -7.69 -19.71 -14.34
CA PRO A 15 -6.48 -20.52 -14.45
C PRO A 15 -5.30 -19.72 -15.00
N HIS A 16 -4.10 -20.05 -14.53
CA HIS A 16 -2.84 -19.43 -14.96
C HIS A 16 -1.69 -20.44 -14.91
N ASP A 17 -0.62 -20.13 -15.66
CA ASP A 17 0.46 -21.07 -15.95
C ASP A 17 1.52 -21.22 -14.84
N ARG A 18 1.60 -20.26 -13.90
CA ARG A 18 2.58 -20.23 -12.81
C ARG A 18 2.16 -19.21 -11.75
N VAL A 19 2.47 -19.42 -10.46
CA VAL A 19 2.29 -18.37 -9.45
C VAL A 19 3.12 -17.12 -9.82
N PRO A 20 2.54 -15.90 -9.86
CA PRO A 20 3.33 -14.70 -10.14
C PRO A 20 4.39 -14.44 -9.05
N LEU A 21 5.57 -14.01 -9.48
CA LEU A 21 6.50 -13.23 -8.66
C LEU A 21 6.36 -11.77 -9.11
N VAL A 22 6.08 -10.88 -8.16
CA VAL A 22 5.75 -9.49 -8.43
C VAL A 22 6.63 -8.59 -7.57
N GLN A 23 7.07 -7.44 -8.08
CA GLN A 23 7.65 -6.40 -7.23
C GLN A 23 6.94 -5.07 -7.40
N TYR A 24 6.97 -4.22 -6.38
CA TYR A 24 6.78 -2.80 -6.61
C TYR A 24 7.85 -2.29 -7.56
N THR A 25 7.41 -1.45 -8.49
CA THR A 25 8.24 -0.95 -9.59
C THR A 25 9.54 -0.34 -9.06
N ASN A 26 10.67 -0.93 -9.47
CA ASN A 26 12.03 -0.52 -9.10
C ASN A 26 12.40 -0.63 -7.60
N ILE A 27 11.67 -1.40 -6.79
CA ILE A 27 11.86 -1.36 -5.33
C ILE A 27 13.21 -1.87 -4.85
N ALA A 28 13.69 -3.01 -5.37
CA ALA A 28 15.00 -3.54 -5.00
C ALA A 28 16.12 -3.00 -5.90
N ALA A 29 15.84 -2.88 -7.19
CA ALA A 29 16.72 -2.33 -8.21
C ALA A 29 15.88 -1.93 -9.43
N PRO A 30 16.41 -1.12 -10.37
CA PRO A 30 15.69 -0.81 -11.61
C PRO A 30 15.23 -2.08 -12.33
N ASN A 31 13.95 -2.14 -12.72
CA ASN A 31 13.35 -3.33 -13.31
C ASN A 31 14.18 -3.96 -14.46
N PRO A 32 14.77 -3.18 -15.39
CA PRO A 32 15.62 -3.75 -16.44
C PRO A 32 16.79 -4.60 -15.91
N GLN A 33 17.46 -4.16 -14.83
CA GLN A 33 18.57 -4.90 -14.23
C GLN A 33 18.10 -6.21 -13.60
N VAL A 34 16.92 -6.19 -12.98
CA VAL A 34 16.34 -7.39 -12.38
C VAL A 34 15.90 -8.39 -13.46
N TRP A 35 15.32 -7.89 -14.56
CA TRP A 35 14.95 -8.72 -15.72
C TRP A 35 16.14 -9.28 -16.47
N ASP A 36 17.27 -8.56 -16.54
CA ASP A 36 18.51 -9.09 -17.13
C ASP A 36 19.02 -10.32 -16.35
N LEU A 37 18.80 -10.37 -15.03
CA LEU A 37 19.18 -11.50 -14.19
C LEU A 37 18.15 -12.65 -14.21
N LEU A 38 16.86 -12.34 -14.07
CA LEU A 38 15.81 -13.35 -13.88
C LEU A 38 15.12 -13.79 -15.16
N GLY A 39 15.15 -12.96 -16.20
CA GLY A 39 14.23 -13.04 -17.32
C GLY A 39 12.97 -12.22 -17.07
N ARG A 40 12.55 -11.47 -18.10
CA ARG A 40 11.40 -10.56 -18.06
C ARG A 40 10.08 -11.30 -17.78
N ASP A 41 9.95 -12.54 -18.24
CA ASP A 41 8.75 -13.37 -18.06
C ASP A 41 8.55 -13.87 -16.62
N ARG A 42 9.60 -13.80 -15.78
CA ARG A 42 9.58 -14.32 -14.40
C ARG A 42 9.17 -13.29 -13.35
N LEU A 43 9.22 -12.01 -13.67
CA LEU A 43 8.96 -10.94 -12.71
C LEU A 43 7.98 -9.92 -13.26
N GLY A 44 6.78 -9.92 -12.69
CA GLY A 44 5.78 -8.90 -12.91
C GLY A 44 6.02 -7.65 -12.06
N THR A 45 5.38 -6.54 -12.43
CA THR A 45 5.50 -5.27 -11.72
C THR A 45 4.15 -4.73 -11.25
N LEU A 46 4.16 -4.07 -10.10
CA LEU A 46 3.08 -3.24 -9.60
C LEU A 46 3.54 -1.79 -9.55
N THR A 47 2.77 -0.89 -10.17
CA THR A 47 3.11 0.54 -10.23
C THR A 47 2.10 1.35 -9.46
N TRP A 48 2.53 1.93 -8.35
CA TRP A 48 1.74 2.88 -7.56
C TRP A 48 1.21 4.01 -8.44
N THR A 49 -0.11 4.08 -8.57
CA THR A 49 -0.79 5.07 -9.41
C THR A 49 -1.88 5.72 -8.59
N ALA A 50 -1.76 7.02 -8.34
CA ALA A 50 -2.76 7.77 -7.58
C ALA A 50 -4.03 7.92 -8.40
N ALA A 51 -5.18 7.61 -7.81
CA ALA A 51 -6.48 7.75 -8.46
C ALA A 51 -6.89 9.20 -8.76
N ALA A 52 -6.34 10.15 -8.00
CA ALA A 52 -6.71 11.55 -8.09
C ALA A 52 -5.48 12.46 -7.99
N GLY A 53 -5.58 13.63 -8.64
CA GLY A 53 -4.70 14.77 -8.42
C GLY A 53 -5.26 15.68 -7.32
N PHE A 54 -4.36 16.30 -6.56
CA PHE A 54 -4.69 17.19 -5.44
C PHE A 54 -4.05 18.55 -5.67
N HIS A 55 -4.86 19.61 -5.62
CA HIS A 55 -4.41 20.99 -5.75
C HIS A 55 -5.01 21.84 -4.65
N ALA A 56 -4.20 22.64 -3.96
CA ALA A 56 -4.64 23.54 -2.89
C ALA A 56 -4.31 24.99 -3.31
N PRO A 57 -5.26 25.76 -3.87
CA PRO A 57 -4.99 27.07 -4.47
C PRO A 57 -4.32 28.10 -3.54
N ASN A 58 -4.60 28.02 -2.24
CA ASN A 58 -4.13 28.96 -1.22
C ASN A 58 -3.04 28.37 -0.33
N CYS A 59 -2.60 27.13 -0.60
CA CYS A 59 -1.56 26.46 0.15
C CYS A 59 -0.36 26.12 -0.74
N ARG A 60 0.82 25.98 -0.14
CA ARG A 60 2.00 25.50 -0.86
C ARG A 60 2.94 24.72 0.03
N PHE A 61 3.57 23.72 -0.54
CA PHE A 61 4.69 23.01 0.08
C PHE A 61 6.00 23.60 -0.44
N VAL A 62 6.93 23.84 0.49
CA VAL A 62 8.32 24.22 0.17
C VAL A 62 9.23 23.20 0.81
N THR A 63 10.04 22.53 0.01
CA THR A 63 11.01 21.53 0.48
C THR A 63 12.42 22.06 0.31
N GLU A 64 13.22 21.98 1.36
CA GLU A 64 14.64 22.32 1.37
C GLU A 64 15.46 21.14 1.92
N GLU A 65 16.69 21.01 1.43
CA GLU A 65 17.66 20.09 2.02
C GLU A 65 18.07 20.60 3.40
N PHE A 66 18.18 19.70 4.36
CA PHE A 66 18.69 20.02 5.69
C PHE A 66 19.58 18.89 6.20
N ALA A 67 20.49 19.22 7.11
CA ALA A 67 21.29 18.24 7.82
C ALA A 67 21.01 18.31 9.32
N HIS A 68 20.91 17.14 9.96
CA HIS A 68 20.77 17.02 11.41
C HIS A 68 21.78 15.98 11.92
N GLN A 69 22.68 16.41 12.82
CA GLN A 69 23.69 15.53 13.43
C GLN A 69 24.48 14.69 12.40
N GLY A 70 24.86 15.31 11.28
CA GLY A 70 25.61 14.65 10.21
C GLY A 70 24.79 13.77 9.25
N ARG A 71 23.47 13.65 9.47
CA ARG A 71 22.56 12.96 8.55
C ARG A 71 21.85 13.96 7.65
N GLN A 72 21.84 13.68 6.35
CA GLN A 72 21.10 14.46 5.37
C GLN A 72 19.59 14.16 5.46
N GLY A 73 18.78 15.10 5.00
CA GLY A 73 17.34 15.00 5.04
C GLY A 73 16.63 16.10 4.25
N TYR A 74 15.32 16.07 4.32
CA TYR A 74 14.44 17.09 3.74
C TYR A 74 13.57 17.72 4.82
N ARG A 75 13.53 19.05 4.82
CA ARG A 75 12.58 19.81 5.60
C ARG A 75 11.52 20.32 4.65
N THR A 76 10.27 19.97 4.91
CA THR A 76 9.13 20.42 4.12
C THR A 76 8.24 21.29 4.98
N THR A 77 7.93 22.49 4.49
CA THR A 77 7.03 23.45 5.13
C THR A 77 5.76 23.57 4.30
N LEU A 78 4.62 23.27 4.92
CA LEU A 78 3.29 23.56 4.40
C LEU A 78 2.88 24.96 4.84
N HIS A 79 2.70 25.88 3.90
CA HIS A 79 2.12 27.19 4.15
C HIS A 79 0.64 27.19 3.82
N THR A 80 -0.18 27.73 4.71
CA THR A 80 -1.63 27.92 4.55
C THR A 80 -2.04 29.31 5.04
N PRO A 81 -3.28 29.75 4.78
CA PRO A 81 -3.80 30.99 5.35
C PRO A 81 -3.88 31.01 6.89
N ALA A 82 -3.96 29.84 7.54
CA ALA A 82 -4.07 29.71 9.00
C ALA A 82 -2.70 29.61 9.71
N GLY A 83 -1.60 29.54 8.96
CA GLY A 83 -0.25 29.36 9.50
C GLY A 83 0.59 28.41 8.67
N ALA A 84 1.66 27.88 9.27
CA ALA A 84 2.55 26.94 8.61
C ALA A 84 2.86 25.73 9.50
N LEU A 85 2.96 24.55 8.88
CA LEU A 85 3.43 23.32 9.51
C LEU A 85 4.76 22.91 8.89
N GLN A 86 5.63 22.27 9.67
CA GLN A 86 6.94 21.83 9.21
C GLN A 86 7.19 20.38 9.59
N GLN A 87 7.58 19.58 8.60
CA GLN A 87 8.05 18.21 8.77
C GLN A 87 9.54 18.15 8.42
N GLU A 88 10.26 17.30 9.12
CA GLU A 88 11.65 16.97 8.84
C GLU A 88 11.77 15.46 8.66
N LYS A 89 12.33 15.02 7.54
CA LYS A 89 12.64 13.61 7.30
C LYS A 89 14.14 13.43 7.11
N LEU A 90 14.73 12.46 7.80
CA LEU A 90 16.14 12.12 7.65
C LEU A 90 16.30 10.92 6.72
N LEU A 91 17.30 10.99 5.85
CA LEU A 91 17.66 9.88 4.99
C LEU A 91 18.33 8.77 5.82
N GLU A 92 17.89 7.55 5.56
CA GLU A 92 18.60 6.34 5.97
C GLU A 92 19.78 6.13 5.00
N PRO A 93 21.02 5.95 5.51
CA PRO A 93 22.22 5.91 4.68
C PRO A 93 22.30 4.80 3.62
N VAL A 94 21.70 3.62 3.86
CA VAL A 94 21.84 2.45 2.98
C VAL A 94 20.87 2.52 1.81
N PHE A 95 19.61 2.83 2.07
CA PHE A 95 18.53 2.80 1.08
C PHE A 95 18.18 4.17 0.52
N GLY A 96 18.65 5.25 1.15
CA GLY A 96 18.21 6.61 0.82
C GLY A 96 16.74 6.86 1.13
N SER A 97 16.08 5.96 1.87
CA SER A 97 14.68 6.13 2.30
C SER A 97 14.58 7.19 3.38
N ALA A 98 13.55 8.02 3.32
CA ALA A 98 13.36 9.13 4.26
C ALA A 98 12.44 8.73 5.42
N ALA A 99 12.94 8.76 6.66
CA ALA A 99 12.17 8.52 7.88
C ALA A 99 11.80 9.84 8.56
N THR A 100 10.57 9.97 9.05
CA THR A 100 10.13 11.18 9.75
C THR A 100 10.88 11.36 11.07
N HIS A 101 11.63 12.46 11.17
CA HIS A 101 12.31 12.90 12.39
C HIS A 101 11.43 13.87 13.20
N ARG A 102 10.70 14.75 12.51
CA ARG A 102 9.75 15.69 13.10
C ARG A 102 8.49 15.73 12.27
N PHE A 103 7.34 15.49 12.89
CA PHE A 103 6.03 15.51 12.24
C PHE A 103 5.49 16.93 12.06
N TYR A 104 4.54 17.09 11.12
CA TYR A 104 3.90 18.38 10.83
C TYR A 104 3.11 18.89 12.03
N VAL A 105 2.26 18.03 12.60
CA VAL A 105 1.43 18.30 13.77
C VAL A 105 2.13 17.76 15.01
N ARG A 106 2.26 18.61 16.04
CA ARG A 106 2.91 18.27 17.32
C ARG A 106 2.09 18.69 18.54
N GLU A 107 1.06 19.50 18.33
CA GLU A 107 0.13 19.94 19.36
C GLU A 107 -1.25 20.20 18.74
N PRO A 108 -2.35 20.21 19.52
CA PRO A 108 -3.70 20.29 18.96
C PRO A 108 -3.95 21.51 18.06
N ARG A 109 -3.36 22.67 18.37
CA ARG A 109 -3.55 23.89 17.55
C ARG A 109 -3.00 23.75 16.12
N ASP A 110 -2.04 22.86 15.88
CA ASP A 110 -1.49 22.62 14.55
C ASP A 110 -2.55 22.04 13.59
N TYR A 111 -3.58 21.35 14.11
CA TYR A 111 -4.68 20.85 13.29
C TYR A 111 -5.48 21.96 12.61
N LEU A 112 -5.49 23.18 13.15
CA LEU A 112 -6.15 24.32 12.48
C LEU A 112 -5.46 24.66 11.15
N VAL A 113 -4.14 24.50 11.09
CA VAL A 113 -3.35 24.68 9.86
C VAL A 113 -3.60 23.51 8.90
N LEU A 114 -3.68 22.28 9.41
CA LEU A 114 -4.04 21.12 8.60
C LEU A 114 -5.45 21.23 8.01
N LEU A 115 -6.44 21.65 8.82
CA LEU A 115 -7.81 21.88 8.38
C LEU A 115 -7.88 22.95 7.28
N ALA A 116 -7.12 24.05 7.40
CA ALA A 116 -7.04 25.05 6.35
C ALA A 116 -6.56 24.44 5.02
N TYR A 117 -5.56 23.55 5.05
CA TYR A 117 -5.10 22.83 3.87
C TYR A 117 -6.15 21.85 3.33
N LEU A 118 -6.74 21.00 4.18
CA LEU A 118 -7.74 20.01 3.75
C LEU A 118 -9.01 20.65 3.18
N ASN A 119 -9.38 21.85 3.66
CA ASN A 119 -10.50 22.63 3.14
C ASN A 119 -10.19 23.35 1.83
N ASP A 120 -8.92 23.60 1.56
CA ASP A 120 -8.46 24.22 0.32
C ASP A 120 -8.25 23.20 -0.81
N LEU A 121 -8.27 21.89 -0.51
CA LEU A 121 -8.06 20.84 -1.50
C LEU A 121 -9.16 20.80 -2.56
N VAL A 122 -8.72 20.90 -3.81
CA VAL A 122 -9.47 20.58 -5.03
C VAL A 122 -8.96 19.23 -5.56
N ILE A 123 -9.87 18.26 -5.64
CA ILE A 123 -9.59 16.89 -6.10
C ILE A 123 -10.04 16.74 -7.56
N SER A 124 -9.21 16.12 -8.39
CA SER A 124 -9.52 15.84 -9.81
C SER A 124 -9.16 14.39 -10.19
N PRO A 125 -9.90 13.75 -11.12
CA PRO A 125 -9.53 12.44 -11.65
C PRO A 125 -8.15 12.45 -12.31
N ASN A 126 -7.29 11.49 -11.98
CA ASN A 126 -5.95 11.39 -12.57
C ASN A 126 -5.95 10.57 -13.88
N LEU A 127 -6.70 11.00 -14.89
CA LEU A 127 -6.82 10.28 -16.17
C LEU A 127 -5.48 10.20 -16.92
N THR A 128 -4.80 11.34 -17.07
CA THR A 128 -3.54 11.42 -17.82
C THR A 128 -2.44 10.59 -17.18
N GLY A 129 -2.23 10.74 -15.85
CA GLY A 129 -1.21 9.97 -15.15
C GLY A 129 -1.49 8.47 -15.17
N THR A 130 -2.76 8.08 -15.06
CA THR A 130 -3.16 6.66 -15.14
C THR A 130 -2.94 6.07 -16.54
N ALA A 131 -3.30 6.80 -17.60
CA ALA A 131 -3.08 6.35 -18.97
C ALA A 131 -1.59 6.20 -19.29
N SER A 132 -0.75 7.17 -18.88
CA SER A 132 0.70 7.08 -19.03
C SER A 132 1.31 5.92 -18.25
N ALA A 133 0.81 5.63 -17.04
CA ALA A 133 1.26 4.48 -16.27
C ALA A 133 0.90 3.15 -16.96
N LEU A 134 -0.32 3.02 -17.49
CA LEU A 134 -0.74 1.84 -18.26
C LEU A 134 0.14 1.59 -19.48
N GLU A 135 0.45 2.64 -20.23
CA GLU A 135 1.33 2.57 -21.40
C GLU A 135 2.75 2.14 -21.01
N ALA A 136 3.30 2.75 -19.95
CA ALA A 136 4.66 2.45 -19.49
C ALA A 136 4.83 1.02 -18.94
N ILE A 137 3.81 0.48 -18.26
CA ILE A 137 3.82 -0.88 -17.72
C ILE A 137 3.66 -1.92 -18.82
N GLY A 138 2.83 -1.62 -19.83
CA GLY A 138 2.55 -2.55 -20.93
C GLY A 138 2.08 -3.91 -20.42
N GLU A 139 2.75 -4.97 -20.87
CA GLU A 139 2.44 -6.37 -20.54
C GLU A 139 3.23 -6.92 -19.34
N ASP A 140 4.04 -6.09 -18.69
CA ASP A 140 4.90 -6.53 -17.60
C ASP A 140 4.20 -6.54 -16.24
N GLY A 141 3.04 -5.90 -16.11
CA GLY A 141 2.48 -5.68 -14.78
C GLY A 141 1.08 -5.09 -14.73
N LEU A 142 0.73 -4.60 -13.54
CA LEU A 142 -0.55 -3.98 -13.25
C LEU A 142 -0.39 -2.62 -12.56
N LEU A 143 -1.40 -1.78 -12.72
CA LEU A 143 -1.57 -0.61 -11.87
C LEU A 143 -1.82 -1.06 -10.43
N HIS A 144 -1.11 -0.44 -9.50
CA HIS A 144 -1.44 -0.47 -8.10
C HIS A 144 -2.20 0.83 -7.75
N PHE A 145 -3.49 0.82 -8.08
CA PHE A 145 -4.33 2.02 -8.19
C PHE A 145 -4.92 2.42 -6.83
N ASN A 146 -4.43 3.53 -6.25
CA ASN A 146 -4.65 3.84 -4.84
C ASN A 146 -5.52 5.08 -4.60
N VAL A 147 -6.27 5.07 -3.49
CA VAL A 147 -7.22 6.12 -3.08
C VAL A 147 -6.80 6.89 -1.81
N ARG A 148 -5.50 6.95 -1.53
CA ARG A 148 -4.92 7.42 -0.25
C ARG A 148 -5.38 6.59 0.96
N ARG A 149 -4.71 6.83 2.08
CA ARG A 149 -5.00 6.17 3.36
C ARG A 149 -6.34 6.59 3.94
N THR A 150 -6.91 5.73 4.76
CA THR A 150 -8.01 6.06 5.66
C THR A 150 -7.60 7.13 6.68
N PRO A 151 -8.54 7.93 7.22
CA PRO A 151 -8.19 9.11 8.00
C PRO A 151 -7.23 8.86 9.18
N PHE A 152 -7.46 7.81 9.97
CA PHE A 152 -6.56 7.45 11.08
C PHE A 152 -5.14 7.15 10.58
N GLN A 153 -5.05 6.31 9.53
CA GLN A 153 -3.77 5.91 8.96
C GLN A 153 -3.05 7.06 8.27
N GLN A 154 -3.79 7.95 7.63
CA GLN A 154 -3.23 9.17 7.07
C GLN A 154 -2.65 10.05 8.17
N LEU A 155 -3.39 10.29 9.26
CA LEU A 155 -2.91 11.10 10.37
C LEU A 155 -1.62 10.52 10.95
N TRP A 156 -1.62 9.24 11.31
CA TRP A 156 -0.47 8.58 11.94
C TRP A 156 0.74 8.49 10.99
N VAL A 157 0.54 8.07 9.74
CA VAL A 157 1.67 7.82 8.83
C VAL A 157 2.22 9.12 8.22
N GLU A 158 1.38 10.13 7.98
CA GLU A 158 1.76 11.31 7.19
C GLU A 158 1.89 12.60 8.01
N TRP A 159 1.10 12.78 9.08
CA TRP A 159 0.89 14.11 9.69
C TRP A 159 1.37 14.27 11.13
N VAL A 160 1.15 13.27 11.98
CA VAL A 160 1.36 13.33 13.43
C VAL A 160 1.97 12.02 13.93
N SER A 161 2.78 12.08 14.99
CA SER A 161 3.32 10.85 15.60
C SER A 161 2.19 10.01 16.22
N LEU A 162 2.38 8.69 16.36
CA LEU A 162 1.36 7.83 16.98
C LEU A 162 1.03 8.28 18.40
N THR A 163 2.06 8.59 19.18
CA THR A 163 1.93 9.04 20.57
C THR A 163 1.08 10.31 20.65
N ASP A 164 1.42 11.32 19.86
CA ASP A 164 0.71 12.59 19.89
C ASP A 164 -0.72 12.43 19.35
N LEU A 165 -0.93 11.61 18.31
CA LEU A 165 -2.28 11.31 17.79
C LEU A 165 -3.16 10.72 18.89
N CYS A 166 -2.66 9.71 19.62
CA CYS A 166 -3.40 9.09 20.72
C CYS A 166 -3.72 10.09 21.83
N LEU A 167 -2.78 10.97 22.19
CA LEU A 167 -3.01 12.02 23.19
C LEU A 167 -4.05 13.04 22.70
N HIS A 168 -3.92 13.53 21.47
CA HIS A 168 -4.83 14.52 20.89
C HIS A 168 -6.26 14.00 20.75
N MET A 169 -6.46 12.72 20.44
CA MET A 169 -7.77 12.08 20.39
C MET A 169 -8.48 12.09 21.76
N VAL A 170 -7.72 12.10 22.86
CA VAL A 170 -8.26 12.17 24.22
C VAL A 170 -8.40 13.62 24.71
N ASP A 171 -7.39 14.45 24.45
CA ASP A 171 -7.30 15.81 25.00
C ASP A 171 -8.10 16.84 24.19
N ALA A 172 -8.35 16.57 22.89
CA ALA A 172 -9.04 17.47 21.98
C ALA A 172 -10.07 16.73 21.08
N PRO A 173 -11.02 15.97 21.66
CA PRO A 173 -11.91 15.09 20.91
C PRO A 173 -12.80 15.82 19.90
N ASP A 174 -13.31 17.01 20.24
CA ASP A 174 -14.16 17.80 19.33
C ASP A 174 -13.38 18.28 18.10
N LEU A 175 -12.13 18.73 18.31
CA LEU A 175 -11.25 19.14 17.21
C LEU A 175 -10.87 17.94 16.33
N MET A 176 -10.56 16.80 16.95
CA MET A 176 -10.25 15.59 16.20
C MET A 176 -11.46 15.08 15.40
N ALA A 177 -12.69 15.22 15.92
CA ALA A 177 -13.89 14.90 15.18
C ALA A 177 -14.04 15.77 13.91
N GLU A 178 -13.75 17.07 14.00
CA GLU A 178 -13.73 17.99 12.85
C GLU A 178 -12.66 17.60 11.81
N VAL A 179 -11.45 17.26 12.27
CA VAL A 179 -10.36 16.78 11.41
C VAL A 179 -10.77 15.51 10.68
N TYR A 180 -11.28 14.51 11.41
CA TYR A 180 -11.72 13.26 10.82
C TYR A 180 -12.84 13.46 9.80
N GLU A 181 -13.82 14.32 10.08
CA GLU A 181 -14.91 14.60 9.14
C GLU A 181 -14.42 15.31 7.88
N THR A 182 -13.50 16.26 8.04
CA THR A 182 -12.88 16.96 6.91
C THR A 182 -12.07 15.99 6.04
N MET A 183 -11.33 15.06 6.65
CA MET A 183 -10.59 14.03 5.93
C MET A 183 -11.52 13.05 5.22
N ARG A 184 -12.63 12.62 5.85
CA ARG A 184 -13.66 11.79 5.19
C ARG A 184 -14.28 12.48 3.99
N ARG A 185 -14.56 13.78 4.06
CA ARG A 185 -15.03 14.57 2.91
C ARG A 185 -14.02 14.52 1.75
N VAL A 186 -12.74 14.76 2.02
CA VAL A 186 -11.67 14.68 1.00
C VAL A 186 -11.54 13.27 0.44
N GLN A 187 -11.67 12.26 1.29
CA GLN A 187 -11.59 10.86 0.89
C GLN A 187 -12.76 10.47 -0.03
N ARG A 188 -14.00 10.85 0.28
CA ARG A 188 -15.17 10.66 -0.59
C ARG A 188 -14.98 11.30 -1.97
N GLN A 189 -14.41 12.50 -2.02
CA GLN A 189 -14.06 13.16 -3.30
C GLN A 189 -12.99 12.39 -4.07
N THR A 190 -12.04 11.79 -3.36
CA THR A 190 -11.01 10.92 -3.95
C THR A 190 -11.62 9.63 -4.52
N PHE A 191 -12.60 9.03 -3.84
CA PHE A 191 -13.34 7.87 -4.35
C PHE A 191 -14.12 8.20 -5.61
N ALA A 192 -14.81 9.35 -5.65
CA ALA A 192 -15.50 9.81 -6.85
C ALA A 192 -14.54 9.98 -8.04
N ALA A 193 -13.37 10.56 -7.81
CA ALA A 193 -12.31 10.68 -8.82
C ALA A 193 -11.79 9.31 -9.29
N ALA A 194 -11.63 8.35 -8.38
CA ALA A 194 -11.20 6.99 -8.70
C ALA A 194 -12.20 6.25 -9.60
N ILE A 195 -13.50 6.38 -9.29
CA ILE A 195 -14.59 5.80 -10.10
C ILE A 195 -14.60 6.42 -11.50
N GLU A 196 -14.40 7.73 -11.61
CA GLU A 196 -14.35 8.41 -12.90
C GLU A 196 -13.19 7.90 -13.76
N VAL A 197 -12.01 7.71 -13.17
CA VAL A 197 -10.88 7.08 -13.88
C VAL A 197 -11.22 5.66 -14.31
N ALA A 198 -11.78 4.85 -13.41
CA ALA A 198 -12.04 3.44 -13.68
C ALA A 198 -13.18 3.18 -14.69
N ARG A 199 -14.04 4.17 -14.94
CA ARG A 199 -15.04 4.13 -16.04
C ARG A 199 -14.40 4.27 -17.42
N GLN A 200 -13.24 4.90 -17.50
CA GLN A 200 -12.60 5.27 -18.76
C GLN A 200 -11.35 4.44 -19.06
N LEU A 201 -10.67 3.96 -18.02
CA LEU A 201 -9.39 3.28 -18.12
C LEU A 201 -9.42 1.92 -17.41
N PRO A 202 -8.67 0.92 -17.91
CA PRO A 202 -8.64 -0.41 -17.32
C PRO A 202 -7.90 -0.41 -15.97
N VAL A 203 -8.67 -0.30 -14.89
CA VAL A 203 -8.20 -0.43 -13.51
C VAL A 203 -8.44 -1.87 -13.03
N PRO A 204 -7.42 -2.59 -12.53
CA PRO A 204 -7.57 -3.99 -12.15
C PRO A 204 -8.22 -4.18 -10.77
N TYR A 205 -7.99 -3.25 -9.85
CA TYR A 205 -8.53 -3.19 -8.49
C TYR A 205 -8.25 -1.81 -7.90
N ILE A 206 -8.86 -1.48 -6.76
CA ILE A 206 -8.56 -0.27 -6.00
C ILE A 206 -7.92 -0.66 -4.67
N VAL A 207 -6.83 0.02 -4.25
CA VAL A 207 -6.13 -0.27 -2.99
C VAL A 207 -6.14 0.91 -2.02
N PHE A 208 -6.43 0.64 -0.76
CA PHE A 208 -6.07 1.51 0.37
C PHE A 208 -4.64 1.22 0.79
N PRO A 209 -3.69 2.16 0.64
CA PRO A 209 -2.32 1.95 1.06
C PRO A 209 -2.20 2.15 2.58
N ASP A 210 -3.03 1.50 3.40
CA ASP A 210 -3.25 1.89 4.80
C ASP A 210 -2.11 1.53 5.76
N ASN A 211 -1.28 0.52 5.44
CA ASN A 211 -0.29 -0.05 6.36
C ASN A 211 -0.91 -0.43 7.70
N ILE A 212 -1.91 -1.31 7.63
CA ILE A 212 -2.63 -1.75 8.82
C ILE A 212 -1.74 -2.63 9.70
N THR A 213 -1.67 -2.27 10.98
CA THR A 213 -1.12 -3.10 12.05
C THR A 213 -1.96 -2.95 13.32
N ALA A 214 -2.44 -4.06 13.87
CA ALA A 214 -3.36 -4.08 15.01
C ALA A 214 -2.78 -3.43 16.29
N PRO A 215 -1.48 -3.58 16.62
CA PRO A 215 -0.89 -2.92 17.78
C PRO A 215 -1.02 -1.40 17.79
N ALA A 216 -1.07 -0.76 16.61
CA ALA A 216 -1.18 0.70 16.52
C ALA A 216 -2.63 1.20 16.53
N ILE A 217 -3.50 0.60 15.73
CA ILE A 217 -4.88 1.08 15.57
C ILE A 217 -5.86 0.41 16.54
N GLY A 218 -5.63 -0.86 16.88
CA GLY A 218 -6.56 -1.68 17.66
C GLY A 218 -7.92 -1.91 16.98
N PRO A 219 -8.73 -2.86 17.49
CA PRO A 219 -10.03 -3.17 16.88
C PRO A 219 -11.02 -2.00 16.90
N HIS A 220 -11.03 -1.21 17.98
CA HIS A 220 -11.98 -0.11 18.13
C HIS A 220 -11.82 0.96 17.03
N TRP A 221 -10.62 1.53 16.89
CA TRP A 221 -10.37 2.59 15.90
C TRP A 221 -10.33 2.06 14.47
N PHE A 222 -9.97 0.78 14.26
CA PHE A 222 -10.10 0.16 12.95
C PHE A 222 -11.57 0.10 12.50
N ALA A 223 -12.48 -0.28 13.40
CA ALA A 223 -13.91 -0.23 13.13
C ALA A 223 -14.40 1.17 12.79
N GLU A 224 -13.98 2.16 13.58
CA GLU A 224 -14.47 3.53 13.47
C GLU A 224 -13.94 4.27 12.24
N HIS A 225 -12.64 4.14 11.96
CA HIS A 225 -11.97 4.99 10.98
C HIS A 225 -11.59 4.30 9.68
N CYS A 226 -11.53 2.96 9.65
CA CYS A 226 -11.16 2.22 8.45
C CYS A 226 -12.38 1.57 7.77
N LEU A 227 -13.18 0.79 8.53
CA LEU A 227 -14.26 0.00 7.94
C LEU A 227 -15.32 0.83 7.21
N GLY A 228 -15.68 2.01 7.75
CA GLY A 228 -16.62 2.92 7.11
C GLY A 228 -16.16 3.34 5.72
N SER A 229 -14.88 3.71 5.61
CA SER A 229 -14.24 4.12 4.35
C SER A 229 -14.19 2.98 3.33
N TYR A 230 -13.91 1.75 3.78
CA TYR A 230 -13.89 0.58 2.89
C TYR A 230 -15.29 0.26 2.34
N ARG A 231 -16.31 0.32 3.20
CA ARG A 231 -17.72 0.12 2.82
C ARG A 231 -18.20 1.19 1.86
N GLU A 232 -17.93 2.45 2.18
CA GLU A 232 -18.31 3.57 1.33
C GLU A 232 -17.70 3.46 -0.06
N LEU A 233 -16.42 3.15 -0.21
CA LEU A 233 -15.83 2.94 -1.52
C LEU A 233 -16.47 1.75 -2.26
N ALA A 234 -16.68 0.63 -1.57
CA ALA A 234 -17.28 -0.56 -2.18
C ALA A 234 -18.71 -0.28 -2.69
N ASP A 235 -19.51 0.44 -1.89
CA ASP A 235 -20.87 0.85 -2.25
C ASP A 235 -20.84 1.78 -3.46
N MET A 236 -19.96 2.80 -3.47
CA MET A 236 -19.83 3.71 -4.60
C MET A 236 -19.37 3.00 -5.89
N VAL A 237 -18.48 2.01 -5.79
CA VAL A 237 -18.06 1.16 -6.92
C VAL A 237 -19.24 0.34 -7.46
N ALA A 238 -20.03 -0.27 -6.57
CA ALA A 238 -21.20 -1.06 -6.94
C ALA A 238 -22.31 -0.20 -7.58
N GLU A 239 -22.60 0.97 -7.00
CA GLU A 239 -23.55 1.96 -7.54
C GLU A 239 -23.13 2.46 -8.92
N ALA A 240 -21.82 2.57 -9.18
CA ALA A 240 -21.29 2.92 -10.49
C ALA A 240 -21.38 1.78 -11.52
N GLY A 241 -21.84 0.60 -11.14
CA GLY A 241 -21.91 -0.60 -11.99
C GLY A 241 -20.53 -1.20 -12.31
N LEU A 242 -19.51 -0.87 -11.52
CA LEU A 242 -18.15 -1.37 -11.68
C LEU A 242 -17.95 -2.63 -10.84
N ASN A 243 -17.14 -3.56 -11.35
CA ASN A 243 -16.75 -4.77 -10.62
C ASN A 243 -15.25 -4.72 -10.28
N LEU A 244 -14.89 -3.83 -9.36
CA LEU A 244 -13.51 -3.61 -8.93
C LEU A 244 -13.31 -4.17 -7.52
N PRO A 245 -12.40 -5.15 -7.34
CA PRO A 245 -12.02 -5.60 -6.01
C PRO A 245 -11.44 -4.46 -5.18
N ILE A 246 -11.82 -4.40 -3.90
CA ILE A 246 -11.23 -3.50 -2.93
C ILE A 246 -10.11 -4.22 -2.20
N HIS A 247 -8.90 -3.68 -2.29
CA HIS A 247 -7.71 -4.18 -1.63
C HIS A 247 -7.30 -3.22 -0.52
N CYS A 248 -6.56 -3.73 0.45
CA CYS A 248 -5.93 -2.92 1.48
C CYS A 248 -4.52 -3.43 1.75
N HIS A 249 -3.58 -2.52 1.90
CA HIS A 249 -2.22 -2.80 2.31
C HIS A 249 -2.21 -3.07 3.82
N MET A 250 -2.02 -4.34 4.21
CA MET A 250 -2.08 -4.80 5.59
C MET A 250 -0.84 -5.64 5.90
N ASP A 251 0.19 -4.98 6.42
CA ASP A 251 1.58 -5.45 6.48
C ASP A 251 2.11 -5.64 7.92
N GLY A 252 1.23 -5.54 8.92
CA GLY A 252 1.57 -5.76 10.33
C GLY A 252 0.92 -6.99 10.95
N ASP A 253 0.79 -6.98 12.28
CA ASP A 253 0.05 -8.01 13.02
C ASP A 253 -1.45 -7.78 12.82
N LEU A 254 -2.15 -8.78 12.28
CA LEU A 254 -3.55 -8.64 11.86
C LEU A 254 -4.51 -9.50 12.66
N ARG A 255 -4.03 -10.46 13.45
CA ARG A 255 -4.89 -11.43 14.16
C ARG A 255 -6.00 -10.79 14.99
N PRO A 256 -5.77 -9.68 15.74
CA PRO A 256 -6.84 -9.01 16.48
C PRO A 256 -7.93 -8.38 15.60
N LEU A 257 -7.68 -8.21 14.30
CA LEU A 257 -8.58 -7.54 13.34
C LEU A 257 -9.29 -8.53 12.40
N TRP A 258 -9.02 -9.84 12.47
CA TRP A 258 -9.55 -10.83 11.52
C TRP A 258 -11.08 -10.81 11.38
N ASP A 259 -11.83 -10.71 12.48
CA ASP A 259 -13.29 -10.62 12.44
C ASP A 259 -13.77 -9.39 11.65
N GLN A 260 -13.08 -8.27 11.83
CA GLN A 260 -13.43 -7.00 11.19
C GLN A 260 -13.04 -6.98 9.71
N ILE A 261 -11.86 -7.54 9.37
CA ILE A 261 -11.42 -7.74 8.00
C ILE A 261 -12.41 -8.65 7.26
N THR A 262 -12.80 -9.77 7.89
CA THR A 262 -13.81 -10.72 7.37
C THR A 262 -15.15 -10.05 7.11
N ALA A 263 -15.61 -9.18 8.02
CA ALA A 263 -16.87 -8.44 7.89
C ALA A 263 -16.78 -7.18 7.00
N SER A 264 -15.61 -6.90 6.42
CA SER A 264 -15.39 -5.77 5.52
C SER A 264 -15.64 -6.17 4.06
N PRO A 265 -15.76 -5.20 3.12
CA PRO A 265 -15.80 -5.51 1.69
C PRO A 265 -14.41 -5.75 1.08
N VAL A 266 -13.33 -5.68 1.87
CA VAL A 266 -11.98 -5.93 1.37
C VAL A 266 -11.87 -7.39 0.92
N ARG A 267 -11.43 -7.60 -0.32
CA ARG A 267 -11.22 -8.91 -0.95
C ARG A 267 -9.81 -9.11 -1.48
N GLY A 268 -8.92 -8.18 -1.16
CA GLY A 268 -7.49 -8.33 -1.39
C GLY A 268 -6.67 -7.80 -0.22
N ILE A 269 -5.78 -8.62 0.30
CA ILE A 269 -4.73 -8.19 1.21
C ILE A 269 -3.47 -8.00 0.38
N ASP A 270 -3.08 -6.74 0.25
CA ASP A 270 -1.83 -6.34 -0.37
C ASP A 270 -0.72 -6.29 0.67
N SER A 271 0.48 -6.74 0.28
CA SER A 271 1.69 -6.72 1.09
C SER A 271 1.53 -7.36 2.48
N LEU A 272 0.81 -8.49 2.57
CA LEU A 272 0.75 -9.25 3.83
C LEU A 272 2.17 -9.60 4.27
N SER A 273 2.51 -9.32 5.52
CA SER A 273 3.75 -9.83 6.13
C SER A 273 3.42 -11.16 6.81
N PRO A 274 3.79 -12.33 6.27
CA PRO A 274 3.55 -13.59 6.95
C PRO A 274 4.65 -13.84 8.02
N PRO A 275 4.50 -14.89 8.85
CA PRO A 275 5.61 -15.36 9.66
C PRO A 275 6.87 -15.60 8.82
N PRO A 276 8.08 -15.34 9.37
CA PRO A 276 8.36 -15.04 10.77
C PRO A 276 8.14 -13.57 11.19
N ASP A 277 7.79 -12.67 10.27
CA ASP A 277 7.80 -11.23 10.55
C ASP A 277 6.56 -10.78 11.33
N ASN A 278 5.39 -11.37 11.04
CA ASN A 278 4.12 -11.03 11.69
C ASN A 278 3.21 -12.24 11.93
N ASP A 279 2.07 -12.00 12.60
CA ASP A 279 1.23 -13.03 13.21
C ASP A 279 0.26 -13.80 12.29
N THR A 280 0.19 -13.45 11.00
CA THR A 280 -0.86 -13.95 10.08
C THR A 280 -0.25 -14.72 8.89
N THR A 281 -0.50 -16.04 8.83
CA THR A 281 -0.07 -16.89 7.71
C THR A 281 -0.87 -16.64 6.44
N VAL A 282 -0.35 -17.06 5.29
CA VAL A 282 -1.06 -16.98 4.00
C VAL A 282 -2.34 -17.83 4.05
N THR A 283 -2.26 -19.04 4.62
CA THR A 283 -3.41 -19.92 4.82
C THR A 283 -4.51 -19.23 5.63
N ALA A 284 -4.15 -18.57 6.75
CA ALA A 284 -5.12 -17.87 7.60
C ALA A 284 -5.76 -16.69 6.86
N ALA A 285 -4.95 -15.88 6.16
CA ALA A 285 -5.43 -14.75 5.38
C ALA A 285 -6.40 -15.18 4.27
N LEU A 286 -6.08 -16.25 3.52
CA LEU A 286 -6.96 -16.80 2.47
C LEU A 286 -8.29 -17.35 3.02
N ALA A 287 -8.32 -17.76 4.29
CA ALA A 287 -9.51 -18.28 4.96
C ALA A 287 -10.44 -17.18 5.52
N LEU A 288 -10.00 -15.91 5.57
CA LEU A 288 -10.82 -14.79 6.03
C LEU A 288 -12.05 -14.57 5.13
N ALA A 289 -11.93 -14.83 3.82
CA ALA A 289 -13.09 -14.84 2.92
C ALA A 289 -12.90 -15.85 1.78
N PRO A 290 -13.97 -16.49 1.27
CA PRO A 290 -13.88 -17.48 0.19
C PRO A 290 -13.22 -16.95 -1.08
N ASP A 291 -13.37 -15.66 -1.36
CA ASP A 291 -12.81 -14.96 -2.50
C ASP A 291 -11.68 -14.01 -2.09
N MET A 292 -11.08 -14.16 -0.91
CA MET A 292 -9.91 -13.35 -0.53
C MET A 292 -8.73 -13.62 -1.49
N ARG A 293 -8.10 -12.55 -1.98
CA ARG A 293 -6.80 -12.61 -2.68
C ARG A 293 -5.72 -12.16 -1.70
N VAL A 294 -4.60 -12.86 -1.68
CA VAL A 294 -3.52 -12.58 -0.72
C VAL A 294 -2.20 -12.44 -1.46
N PHE A 295 -1.61 -11.26 -1.33
CA PHE A 295 -0.34 -10.89 -1.95
C PHE A 295 0.69 -10.68 -0.83
N PRO A 296 1.27 -11.74 -0.26
CA PRO A 296 2.29 -11.57 0.75
C PRO A 296 3.51 -10.86 0.17
N ASN A 297 4.04 -9.92 0.96
CA ASN A 297 5.44 -9.59 0.88
C ASN A 297 6.24 -10.87 1.21
N PHE A 298 7.26 -11.17 0.42
CA PHE A 298 8.24 -12.16 0.83
C PHE A 298 8.88 -11.67 2.14
N PRO A 299 8.94 -12.47 3.21
CA PRO A 299 9.43 -12.02 4.51
C PRO A 299 10.75 -11.27 4.42
N SER A 300 10.72 -9.98 4.79
CA SER A 300 11.84 -9.07 4.61
C SER A 300 13.08 -9.53 5.38
N SER A 301 12.88 -10.13 6.57
CA SER A 301 13.97 -10.69 7.36
C SER A 301 14.69 -11.86 6.67
N VAL A 302 14.03 -12.56 5.76
CA VAL A 302 14.55 -13.78 5.11
C VAL A 302 15.44 -13.45 3.91
N HIS A 303 15.37 -12.24 3.35
CA HIS A 303 16.28 -11.82 2.27
C HIS A 303 17.78 -11.92 2.64
N LEU A 304 18.10 -11.86 3.95
CA LEU A 304 19.46 -12.00 4.46
C LEU A 304 19.94 -13.46 4.59
N ALA A 305 19.04 -14.44 4.50
CA ALA A 305 19.36 -15.84 4.71
C ALA A 305 20.17 -16.44 3.52
N PRO A 306 20.80 -17.61 3.69
CA PRO A 306 21.34 -18.38 2.57
C PRO A 306 20.27 -18.70 1.50
N ALA A 307 20.68 -18.82 0.24
CA ALA A 307 19.76 -19.08 -0.88
C ALA A 307 18.83 -20.29 -0.67
N ALA A 308 19.35 -21.37 -0.07
CA ALA A 308 18.57 -22.56 0.25
C ALA A 308 17.45 -22.29 1.27
N ASP A 309 17.67 -21.38 2.22
CA ASP A 309 16.68 -21.01 3.23
C ASP A 309 15.63 -20.07 2.62
N ILE A 310 16.04 -19.17 1.73
CA ILE A 310 15.14 -18.33 0.93
C ILE A 310 14.22 -19.20 0.08
N GLN A 311 14.78 -20.13 -0.69
CA GLN A 311 14.02 -21.06 -1.55
C GLN A 311 13.05 -21.90 -0.71
N ARG A 312 13.50 -22.42 0.44
CA ARG A 312 12.63 -23.19 1.36
C ARG A 312 11.48 -22.35 1.89
N THR A 313 11.72 -21.07 2.21
CA THR A 313 10.68 -20.15 2.67
C THR A 313 9.68 -19.86 1.56
N ALA A 314 10.15 -19.60 0.34
CA ALA A 314 9.27 -19.42 -0.83
C ALA A 314 8.42 -20.67 -1.09
N ALA A 315 9.02 -21.86 -1.01
CA ALA A 315 8.31 -23.13 -1.15
C ALA A 315 7.24 -23.32 -0.06
N ALA A 316 7.50 -22.91 1.19
CA ALA A 316 6.50 -22.95 2.26
C ALA A 316 5.32 -22.02 1.98
N LEU A 317 5.56 -20.78 1.53
CA LEU A 317 4.49 -19.85 1.13
C LEU A 317 3.65 -20.41 -0.04
N LEU A 318 4.32 -21.06 -1.01
CA LEU A 318 3.65 -21.72 -2.13
C LEU A 318 2.79 -22.90 -1.67
N GLN A 319 3.20 -23.64 -0.65
CA GLN A 319 2.38 -24.70 -0.03
C GLN A 319 1.15 -24.13 0.69
N GLU A 320 1.27 -22.97 1.33
CA GLU A 320 0.15 -22.31 2.03
C GLU A 320 -0.91 -21.74 1.07
N GLY A 321 -0.49 -21.13 -0.04
CA GLY A 321 -1.39 -20.37 -0.90
C GLY A 321 -1.29 -20.62 -2.39
N GLY A 322 -0.21 -21.22 -2.88
CA GLY A 322 0.09 -21.33 -4.31
C GLY A 322 -0.98 -22.09 -5.11
N ALA A 323 -1.54 -23.16 -4.54
CA ALA A 323 -2.60 -23.95 -5.16
C ALA A 323 -3.97 -23.23 -5.18
N SER A 324 -4.16 -22.18 -4.38
CA SER A 324 -5.47 -21.52 -4.24
C SER A 324 -5.94 -20.78 -5.49
N GLY A 325 -5.02 -20.47 -6.41
CA GLY A 325 -5.25 -19.60 -7.57
C GLY A 325 -5.53 -18.12 -7.24
N ARG A 326 -5.47 -17.74 -5.94
CA ARG A 326 -5.80 -16.39 -5.41
C ARG A 326 -4.59 -15.70 -4.79
N PHE A 327 -3.40 -16.10 -5.21
CA PHE A 327 -2.15 -15.84 -4.51
C PHE A 327 -1.03 -15.47 -5.49
N TRP A 328 -0.15 -14.58 -5.06
CA TRP A 328 1.18 -14.42 -5.65
C TRP A 328 2.20 -13.99 -4.61
N ILE A 329 3.49 -14.21 -4.87
CA ILE A 329 4.56 -13.69 -4.01
C ILE A 329 4.93 -12.29 -4.49
N GLN A 330 4.99 -11.33 -3.58
CA GLN A 330 5.31 -9.94 -3.84
C GLN A 330 6.61 -9.53 -3.14
N ILE A 331 7.34 -8.58 -3.73
CA ILE A 331 8.37 -7.80 -3.05
C ILE A 331 7.86 -6.38 -2.96
N SER A 332 7.39 -6.01 -1.77
CA SER A 332 6.75 -4.72 -1.49
C SER A 332 7.53 -3.85 -0.52
N GLU A 333 8.68 -4.33 -0.04
CA GLU A 333 9.60 -3.61 0.82
C GLU A 333 11.02 -3.54 0.25
N ASN A 334 11.82 -2.63 0.81
CA ASN A 334 13.21 -2.46 0.43
C ASN A 334 14.01 -3.71 0.76
N VAL A 335 14.68 -4.26 -0.25
CA VAL A 335 15.60 -5.39 -0.08
C VAL A 335 17.01 -4.86 0.07
N PRO A 336 17.83 -5.35 1.01
CA PRO A 336 19.23 -4.95 1.13
C PRO A 336 19.96 -5.01 -0.23
N PRO A 337 20.74 -3.98 -0.62
CA PRO A 337 21.17 -3.79 -2.02
C PRO A 337 21.93 -4.97 -2.63
N ASP A 338 22.71 -5.69 -1.82
CA ASP A 338 23.54 -6.82 -2.26
C ASP A 338 22.85 -8.19 -2.10
N ARG A 339 21.54 -8.18 -1.83
CA ARG A 339 20.80 -9.39 -1.45
C ARG A 339 19.76 -9.81 -2.46
N TRP A 340 19.20 -8.89 -3.23
CA TRP A 340 18.16 -9.25 -4.21
C TRP A 340 18.70 -10.20 -5.30
N GLN A 341 19.98 -10.10 -5.68
CA GLN A 341 20.61 -10.98 -6.67
C GLN A 341 20.76 -12.43 -6.18
N VAL A 342 20.69 -12.65 -4.86
CA VAL A 342 20.63 -13.99 -4.25
C VAL A 342 19.19 -14.38 -4.00
N SER A 343 18.39 -13.46 -3.47
CA SER A 343 17.04 -13.74 -3.02
C SER A 343 16.06 -14.00 -4.16
N TYR A 344 16.04 -13.14 -5.18
CA TYR A 344 15.04 -13.25 -6.23
C TYR A 344 15.22 -14.54 -7.06
N PRO A 345 16.45 -14.95 -7.44
CA PRO A 345 16.63 -16.23 -8.14
C PRO A 345 16.16 -17.43 -7.31
N ALA A 346 16.40 -17.43 -5.99
CA ALA A 346 15.94 -18.50 -5.10
C ALA A 346 14.41 -18.56 -5.00
N ILE A 347 13.73 -17.41 -4.93
CA ILE A 347 12.26 -17.34 -4.94
C ILE A 347 11.71 -17.81 -6.29
N ALA A 348 12.27 -17.32 -7.40
CA ALA A 348 11.86 -17.69 -8.74
C ALA A 348 12.05 -19.20 -9.01
N GLN A 349 13.14 -19.78 -8.50
CA GLN A 349 13.39 -21.21 -8.59
C GLN A 349 12.32 -22.02 -7.83
N ALA A 350 11.96 -21.62 -6.60
CA ALA A 350 10.89 -22.29 -5.86
C ALA A 350 9.55 -22.26 -6.62
N ILE A 351 9.24 -21.14 -7.27
CA ILE A 351 8.03 -20.98 -8.09
C ILE A 351 8.09 -21.89 -9.33
N ASP A 352 9.23 -21.96 -10.02
CA ASP A 352 9.41 -22.85 -11.18
C ASP A 352 9.26 -24.32 -10.78
N GLU A 353 9.81 -24.72 -9.63
CA GLU A 353 9.71 -26.08 -9.08
C GLU A 353 8.28 -26.43 -8.61
N PHE A 354 7.52 -25.44 -8.12
CA PHE A 354 6.12 -25.63 -7.74
C PHE A 354 5.23 -25.90 -8.97
N GLY A 355 5.52 -25.25 -10.09
CA GLY A 355 4.82 -25.46 -11.37
C GLY A 355 3.44 -24.80 -11.43
N VAL A 356 2.50 -25.47 -12.10
CA VAL A 356 1.16 -24.94 -12.36
C VAL A 356 0.33 -24.95 -11.09
N PRO A 357 -0.31 -23.83 -10.71
CA PRO A 357 -1.31 -23.78 -9.64
C PRO A 357 -2.50 -24.69 -9.98
N VAL A 358 -2.59 -25.84 -9.31
CA VAL A 358 -3.75 -26.75 -9.41
C VAL A 358 -4.45 -26.77 -8.06
N ALA A 359 -5.68 -26.25 -8.03
CA ALA A 359 -6.54 -26.20 -6.83
C ALA A 359 -7.18 -27.55 -6.51
#